data_AF-A0A3D0SUF2-F1
#
_entry.id   AF-A0A3D0SUF2-F1
#
_cell.length_a   1.000
_cell.length_b   1.000
_cell.length_c   1.000
_cell.angle_alpha   90.00
_cell.angle_beta   90.00
_cell.angle_gamma   90.00
#
_symmetry.space_group_name_H-M   'P 1'
#
loop_
_entity.id
_entity.type
_entity.pdbx_description
1 polymer ?
#
loop_
_entity_poly.entity_id
_entity_poly.type
_entity_poly.pdbx_seq_one_letter_code
_entity_poly.pdbx_strand_id
1 'polypeptide(L)'
;MWVVLDENPQWLRYVADDGKGSLYGRLAGVNTTFLETNAGLDIWMEQVLAAHEQCRNCEFLHHCGGYFKWPYPDYDCAGVKRLFGKLQDAATELRRDLDAAPVSE
;
A
#
# COMPACT_ATOMS: atom_id res chain seq x y z
N MET A 1 1.42 0.25 -3.50
CA MET A 1 2.28 -0.82 -2.97
C MET A 1 1.59 -2.17 -3.01
N TRP A 2 0.39 -2.31 -2.43
CA TRP A 2 -0.43 -3.53 -2.48
C TRP A 2 -0.55 -4.16 -3.88
N VAL A 3 -0.82 -3.35 -4.91
CA VAL A 3 -0.91 -3.82 -6.30
C VAL A 3 0.45 -4.19 -6.86
N VAL A 4 1.48 -3.36 -6.65
CA VAL A 4 2.83 -3.56 -7.22
C VAL A 4 3.50 -4.83 -6.73
N LEU A 5 3.22 -5.22 -5.49
CA LEU A 5 3.78 -6.42 -4.88
C LEU A 5 2.89 -7.66 -5.05
N ASP A 6 1.81 -7.57 -5.85
CA ASP A 6 0.82 -8.63 -5.99
C ASP A 6 0.35 -9.15 -4.62
N GLU A 7 0.03 -8.24 -3.70
CA GLU A 7 -0.46 -8.55 -2.35
C GLU A 7 -1.85 -7.94 -2.09
N ASN A 8 -2.58 -7.57 -3.14
CA ASN A 8 -3.90 -6.96 -2.99
C ASN A 8 -4.87 -7.94 -2.29
N PRO A 9 -5.39 -7.61 -1.11
CA PRO A 9 -6.32 -8.46 -0.38
C PRO A 9 -7.65 -8.64 -1.13
N GLN A 10 -7.96 -7.95 -2.21
CA GLN A 10 -9.15 -8.26 -3.00
C GLN A 10 -8.98 -9.49 -3.91
N TRP A 11 -7.76 -9.80 -4.32
CA TRP A 11 -7.51 -10.78 -5.38
C TRP A 11 -6.88 -12.07 -4.87
N LEU A 12 -6.26 -12.03 -3.69
CA LEU A 12 -5.53 -13.17 -3.14
C LEU A 12 -6.24 -13.79 -1.94
N ARG A 13 -6.60 -15.05 -2.07
CA ARG A 13 -7.16 -15.87 -1.00
C ARG A 13 -6.38 -17.17 -0.89
N TYR A 14 -6.18 -17.61 0.34
CA TYR A 14 -5.82 -18.98 0.61
C TYR A 14 -7.11 -19.77 0.86
N VAL A 15 -7.32 -20.86 0.11
CA VAL A 15 -8.45 -21.77 0.29
C VAL A 15 -7.88 -23.09 0.81
N ALA A 16 -8.26 -23.45 2.04
CA ALA A 16 -7.84 -24.71 2.65
C ALA A 16 -8.60 -25.91 2.08
N ASP A 17 -8.14 -27.13 2.39
CA ASP A 17 -8.75 -28.38 1.91
C ASP A 17 -10.21 -28.55 2.35
N ASP A 18 -10.62 -27.90 3.44
CA ASP A 18 -12.01 -27.86 3.92
C ASP A 18 -12.89 -26.83 3.19
N GLY A 19 -12.33 -26.16 2.17
CA GLY A 19 -13.00 -25.13 1.36
C GLY A 19 -13.09 -23.76 2.03
N LYS A 20 -12.54 -23.55 3.23
CA LYS A 20 -12.58 -22.23 3.88
C LYS A 20 -11.53 -21.29 3.31
N GLY A 21 -11.99 -20.09 2.95
CA GLY A 21 -11.14 -18.99 2.52
C GLY A 21 -10.56 -18.19 3.68
N SER A 22 -9.31 -17.76 3.54
CA SER A 22 -8.62 -16.84 4.44
C SER A 22 -7.75 -15.85 3.65
N LEU A 23 -7.30 -14.78 4.32
CA LEU A 23 -6.33 -13.86 3.72
C LEU A 23 -4.99 -14.56 3.47
N TYR A 24 -4.30 -14.13 2.42
CA TYR A 24 -3.05 -14.74 1.96
C TYR A 24 -1.81 -13.99 2.48
N GLY A 25 -0.66 -14.68 2.51
CA GLY A 25 0.66 -14.09 2.73
C GLY A 25 0.78 -13.39 4.08
N ARG A 26 1.25 -12.14 4.07
CA ARG A 26 1.44 -11.35 5.30
C ARG A 26 0.15 -11.07 6.08
N LEU A 27 -1.00 -11.28 5.46
CA LEU A 27 -2.31 -11.09 6.07
C LEU A 27 -2.89 -12.39 6.64
N ALA A 28 -2.18 -13.51 6.49
CA ALA A 28 -2.59 -14.78 7.07
C ALA A 28 -2.75 -14.65 8.60
N GLY A 29 -3.87 -15.15 9.11
CA GLY A 29 -4.20 -15.10 10.54
C GLY A 29 -4.66 -13.73 11.07
N VAL A 30 -4.75 -12.71 10.23
CA VAL A 30 -5.38 -11.43 10.63
C VAL A 30 -6.87 -11.67 10.84
N ASN A 31 -7.38 -11.25 12.00
CA ASN A 31 -8.80 -11.38 12.29
C ASN A 31 -9.60 -10.32 11.52
N THR A 32 -10.30 -10.74 10.47
CA THR A 32 -11.10 -9.88 9.60
C THR A 32 -12.56 -9.74 10.06
N THR A 33 -12.90 -9.98 11.33
CA THR A 33 -14.31 -9.92 11.78
C THR A 33 -14.98 -8.56 11.51
N PHE A 34 -14.19 -7.51 11.30
CA PHE A 34 -14.63 -6.14 10.99
C PHE A 34 -14.63 -5.78 9.51
N LEU A 35 -14.27 -6.73 8.65
CA LEU A 35 -13.95 -6.47 7.26
C LEU A 35 -14.83 -7.35 6.38
N GLU A 36 -15.64 -6.71 5.55
CA GLU A 36 -16.25 -7.42 4.44
C GLU A 36 -15.12 -8.01 3.60
N THR A 37 -15.06 -9.34 3.55
CA THR A 37 -14.00 -10.08 2.89
C THR A 37 -13.84 -9.70 1.42
N ASN A 38 -14.80 -9.00 0.79
CA ASN A 38 -14.71 -8.55 -0.61
C ASN A 38 -14.53 -7.04 -0.77
N ALA A 39 -14.32 -6.30 0.31
CA ALA A 39 -14.23 -4.84 0.26
C ALA A 39 -13.09 -4.35 -0.66
N GLY A 40 -13.36 -3.22 -1.32
CA GLY A 40 -12.42 -2.36 -2.05
C GLY A 40 -11.11 -2.11 -1.32
N LEU A 41 -9.95 -2.11 -2.02
CA LEU A 41 -8.69 -1.69 -1.39
C LEU A 41 -8.80 -0.27 -0.78
N ASP A 42 -9.63 0.59 -1.37
CA ASP A 42 -10.07 1.88 -0.85
C ASP A 42 -10.77 1.77 0.52
N ILE A 43 -11.74 0.86 0.66
CA ILE A 43 -12.42 0.60 1.93
C ILE A 43 -11.42 0.07 2.97
N TRP A 44 -10.49 -0.79 2.57
CA TRP A 44 -9.40 -1.26 3.43
C TRP A 44 -8.48 -0.12 3.87
N MET A 45 -8.12 0.79 2.96
CA MET A 45 -7.29 1.96 3.25
C MET A 45 -7.96 2.89 4.28
N GLU A 46 -9.27 3.12 4.17
CA GLU A 46 -10.03 3.93 5.14
C GLU A 46 -9.98 3.35 6.56
N GLN A 47 -10.01 2.02 6.70
CA GLN A 47 -9.88 1.39 8.02
C GLN A 47 -8.46 1.52 8.61
N VAL A 48 -7.43 1.35 7.79
CA VAL A 48 -6.04 1.60 8.22
C VAL A 48 -5.86 3.08 8.61
N LEU A 49 -6.51 3.99 7.90
CA LEU A 49 -6.52 5.43 8.23
C LEU A 49 -7.24 5.73 9.54
N ALA A 50 -8.33 5.04 9.83
CA ALA A 50 -9.06 5.16 11.10
C ALA A 50 -8.23 4.62 12.28
N ALA A 51 -7.45 3.56 12.08
CA ALA A 51 -6.66 2.92 13.14
C ALA A 51 -5.29 3.56 13.40
N HIS A 52 -4.72 4.28 12.42
CA HIS A 52 -3.35 4.80 12.51
C HIS A 52 -3.27 6.27 12.12
N GLU A 53 -3.34 7.16 13.11
CA GLU A 53 -3.30 8.63 12.93
C GLU A 53 -2.08 9.10 12.12
N GLN A 54 -0.93 8.43 12.27
CA GLN A 54 0.29 8.73 11.51
C GLN A 54 0.12 8.58 10.00
N CYS A 55 -0.82 7.75 9.55
CA CYS A 55 -1.12 7.55 8.12
C CYS A 55 -2.06 8.63 7.58
N ARG A 56 -2.91 9.24 8.40
CA ARG A 56 -3.90 10.25 7.97
C ARG A 56 -3.25 11.49 7.34
N ASN A 57 -2.09 11.87 7.85
CA ASN A 57 -1.32 13.03 7.38
C ASN A 57 -0.05 12.63 6.61
N CYS A 58 0.07 11.37 6.18
CA CYS A 58 1.26 10.90 5.48
C CYS A 58 1.18 11.28 3.98
N GLU A 59 2.14 12.06 3.50
CA GLU A 59 2.22 12.46 2.08
C GLU A 59 2.27 11.27 1.10
N PHE A 60 2.78 10.13 1.56
CA PHE A 60 2.91 8.91 0.76
C PHE A 60 1.74 7.93 0.89
N LEU A 61 0.65 8.33 1.55
CA LEU A 61 -0.51 7.47 1.79
C LEU A 61 -1.05 6.87 0.48
N HIS A 62 -1.22 7.66 -0.57
CA HIS A 62 -1.73 7.18 -1.85
C HIS A 62 -0.78 6.20 -2.55
N HIS A 63 0.51 6.21 -2.21
CA HIS A 63 1.50 5.28 -2.77
C HIS A 63 1.60 3.97 -1.98
N CYS A 64 1.62 4.06 -0.64
CA CYS A 64 1.74 2.87 0.20
C CYS A 64 0.38 2.22 0.50
N GLY A 65 -0.70 2.98 0.61
CA GLY A 65 -2.03 2.50 0.97
C GLY A 65 -2.08 1.81 2.34
N GLY A 66 -1.21 2.21 3.27
CA GLY A 66 -1.11 1.54 4.57
C GLY A 66 -0.32 0.23 4.58
N TYR A 67 0.25 -0.18 3.44
CA TYR A 67 1.00 -1.43 3.27
C TYR A 67 2.01 -1.75 4.36
N PHE A 68 2.74 -0.74 4.84
CA PHE A 68 3.77 -0.98 5.85
C PHE A 68 3.21 -1.12 7.27
N LYS A 69 2.13 -0.38 7.60
CA LYS A 69 1.51 -0.35 8.93
C LYS A 69 0.51 -1.48 9.16
N TRP A 70 -0.05 -2.05 8.10
CA TRP A 70 -0.97 -3.17 8.23
C TRP A 70 -0.32 -4.47 7.73
N PRO A 71 -0.33 -5.57 8.52
CA PRO A 71 -0.94 -5.73 9.85
C PRO A 71 0.02 -5.41 11.01
N TYR A 72 1.11 -4.70 10.76
CA TYR A 72 2.17 -4.42 11.74
C TYR A 72 2.13 -2.96 12.23
N PRO A 73 1.32 -2.62 13.26
CA PRO A 73 1.10 -1.23 13.67
C PRO A 73 2.39 -0.52 14.12
N ASP A 74 3.36 -1.29 14.63
CA ASP A 74 4.64 -0.80 15.16
C ASP A 74 5.71 -0.61 14.08
N TYR A 75 5.41 -0.88 12.80
CA TYR A 75 6.38 -0.67 11.72
C TYR A 75 6.85 0.78 11.66
N ASP A 76 8.16 1.01 11.66
CA ASP A 76 8.74 2.36 11.52
C ASP A 76 8.79 2.79 10.04
N CYS A 77 7.93 3.76 9.69
CA CYS A 77 7.87 4.29 8.33
C CYS A 77 9.05 5.19 7.94
N ALA A 78 9.98 5.54 8.84
CA ALA A 78 11.04 6.51 8.55
C ALA A 78 11.92 6.12 7.34
N GLY A 79 12.29 4.84 7.23
CA GLY A 79 13.09 4.33 6.12
C GLY A 79 12.36 4.43 4.77
N VAL A 80 11.11 3.99 4.72
CA VAL A 80 10.30 3.99 3.49
C VAL A 80 9.92 5.40 3.05
N LYS A 81 9.62 6.30 3.99
CA LYS A 81 9.41 7.73 3.69
C LYS A 81 10.64 8.35 3.03
N ARG A 82 11.83 8.07 3.55
CA ARG A 82 13.10 8.55 2.97
C ARG A 82 13.33 8.01 1.56
N LEU A 83 13.02 6.73 1.32
CA LEU A 83 13.15 6.12 0.00
C LEU A 83 12.19 6.77 -1.00
N PHE A 84 10.92 6.94 -0.63
CA PHE A 84 9.94 7.56 -1.50
C PHE A 84 10.24 9.03 -1.80
N GLY A 85 10.75 9.79 -0.81
CA GLY A 85 11.26 11.13 -1.06
C GLY A 85 12.33 11.15 -2.15
N LYS A 86 13.34 10.27 -2.07
CA LYS A 86 14.37 10.16 -3.12
C LYS A 86 13.81 9.80 -4.49
N LEU A 87 12.81 8.92 -4.55
CA LEU A 87 12.15 8.56 -5.80
C LEU A 87 11.37 9.75 -6.40
N GLN A 88 10.72 10.54 -5.55
CA GLN A 88 10.00 11.74 -5.97
C GLN A 88 10.97 12.82 -6.48
N ASP A 89 12.11 13.00 -5.81
CA ASP A 89 13.16 13.92 -6.24
C ASP A 89 13.69 13.51 -7.62
N ALA A 90 14.06 12.24 -7.79
CA ALA A 90 14.54 11.70 -9.06
C ALA A 90 13.49 11.79 -10.18
N ALA A 91 12.22 11.51 -9.89
CA ALA A 91 11.14 11.66 -10.86
C ALA A 91 10.92 13.13 -11.27
N THR A 92 11.11 14.06 -10.34
CA THR A 92 11.02 15.50 -10.60
C THR A 92 12.18 15.97 -11.47
N GLU A 93 13.41 15.51 -11.18
CA GLU A 93 14.59 15.78 -12.01
C GLU A 93 14.39 15.26 -13.44
N LEU A 94 13.99 13.98 -13.59
CA LEU A 94 13.72 13.39 -14.89
C LEU A 94 12.62 14.15 -15.66
N ARG A 95 11.57 14.61 -14.98
CA ARG A 95 10.53 15.43 -15.60
C ARG A 95 11.11 16.72 -16.18
N ARG A 96 11.97 17.43 -15.43
CA ARG A 96 12.60 18.67 -15.90
C ARG A 96 13.48 18.41 -17.11
N ASP A 97 14.24 17.32 -17.11
CA ASP A 97 15.09 16.95 -18.24
C ASP A 97 14.28 16.67 -19.50
N LEU A 98 13.14 15.97 -19.36
CA LEU A 98 12.22 15.72 -20.46
C LEU A 98 11.57 17.00 -20.99
N ASP A 99 11.19 17.92 -20.10
CA ASP A 99 10.55 19.18 -20.49
C ASP A 99 11.57 20.16 -21.15
N ALA A 100 12.86 20.03 -20.82
CA ALA A 100 13.95 20.81 -21.41
C ALA A 100 14.50 20.18 -22.71
N ALA A 101 14.13 18.95 -23.02
CA ALA A 101 14.59 18.28 -24.24
C ALA A 101 13.98 18.97 -25.48
N PRO A 102 14.79 19.30 -26.50
CA PRO A 102 14.26 19.84 -27.74
C PRO A 102 13.35 18.80 -28.41
N VAL A 103 12.21 19.24 -28.93
CA VAL A 103 11.32 18.38 -29.72
C VAL A 103 12.03 18.08 -31.04
N SER A 104 12.40 16.82 -31.25
CA SER A 104 12.94 16.35 -32.53
C SER A 104 11.84 16.47 -33.60
N GLU A 105 12.04 17.35 -34.60
CA GLU A 105 11.27 17.37 -35.86
C GLU A 105 11.69 16.24 -36.80
#